data_AF-A0A4V3SHQ2-F1
#
_entry.id   AF-A0A4V3SHQ2-F1
#
_cell.length_a   1.000
_cell.length_b   1.000
_cell.length_c   1.000
_cell.angle_alpha   90.00
_cell.angle_beta   90.00
_cell.angle_gamma   90.00
#
_symmetry.space_group_name_H-M   'P 1'
#
loop_
_entity.id
_entity.type
_entity.pdbx_description
1 polymer ?
#
loop_
_entity_poly.entity_id
_entity_poly.type
_entity_poly.pdbx_seq_one_letter_code
_entity_poly.pdbx_strand_id
1 'polypeptide(L)' 'LHDRPASSPDFNPIEDVWRIMKARIKARPRFPVTLAEMRIAVREEWYRLKPEDWNKYIDSMPERIKECKKREGCY' A
#
# COMPACT_ATOMS: atom_id res chain seq x y z
N LEU A 1 -0.51 25.68 -2.64
CA LEU A 1 -1.73 25.19 -1.99
C LEU A 1 -1.92 23.73 -2.38
N HIS A 2 -2.07 22.86 -1.39
CA HIS A 2 -2.11 21.40 -1.55
C HIS A 2 -3.56 20.96 -1.81
N ASP A 3 -4.03 21.17 -3.05
CA ASP A 3 -5.37 20.77 -3.46
C ASP A 3 -5.40 19.26 -3.74
N ARG A 4 -5.56 18.47 -2.68
CA ARG A 4 -5.83 17.03 -2.80
C ARG A 4 -7.33 16.82 -2.52
N PRO A 5 -8.14 16.39 -3.50
CA PRO A 5 -9.54 16.08 -3.22
C PRO A 5 -9.58 14.93 -2.21
N ALA A 6 -10.41 15.08 -1.18
CA ALA A 6 -10.50 14.18 -0.03
C ALA A 6 -11.06 12.77 -0.36
N SER A 7 -11.24 12.45 -1.65
CA SER A 7 -12.11 11.37 -2.13
C SER A 7 -11.42 10.37 -3.07
N SER A 8 -10.09 10.31 -3.09
CA SER A 8 -9.36 9.31 -3.88
C SER A 8 -8.49 8.43 -2.97
N PRO A 9 -9.02 7.28 -2.48
CA PRO A 9 -8.21 6.27 -1.79
C PRO A 9 -7.03 5.78 -2.65
N ASP A 10 -7.10 5.97 -3.97
CA ASP A 10 -6.05 5.62 -4.94
C ASP A 10 -4.73 6.38 -4.80
N PHE A 11 -4.68 7.49 -4.05
CA PHE A 11 -3.47 8.32 -3.92
C PHE A 11 -2.84 8.33 -2.54
N ASN A 12 -3.18 7.37 -1.67
CA ASN A 12 -2.49 7.25 -0.41
C ASN A 12 -1.37 6.20 -0.52
N PRO A 13 -0.07 6.59 -0.59
CA PRO A 13 1.03 5.64 -0.72
C PRO A 13 1.09 4.63 0.44
N ILE A 14 0.43 4.93 1.57
CA ILE A 14 0.28 3.98 2.68
C ILE A 14 -0.61 2.78 2.33
N GLU A 15 -1.59 2.92 1.43
CA GLU A 15 -2.45 1.80 0.99
C GLU A 15 -1.65 0.79 0.17
N ASP A 16 -0.72 1.28 -0.66
CA ASP A 16 0.19 0.42 -1.41
C ASP A 16 1.14 -0.33 -0.47
N VAL A 17 1.67 0.35 0.56
CA VAL A 17 2.45 -0.31 1.62
C VAL A 17 1.61 -1.38 2.33
N TRP A 18 0.36 -1.06 2.69
CA TRP A 18 -0.54 -2.03 3.31
C TRP A 18 -0.83 -3.24 2.42
N ARG A 19 -0.98 -3.03 1.11
CA ARG A 19 -1.17 -4.12 0.15
C ARG A 19 0.04 -5.06 0.11
N ILE A 20 1.25 -4.53 0.10
CA ILE A 20 2.49 -5.33 0.17
C ILE A 20 2.51 -6.14 1.47
N MET A 21 2.26 -5.49 2.62
CA MET A 21 2.30 -6.16 3.92
C MET A 21 1.27 -7.28 4.01
N LYS A 22 0.02 -7.05 3.57
CA LYS A 22 -1.03 -8.08 3.54
C LYS A 22 -0.61 -9.26 2.67
N ALA A 23 -0.04 -9.00 1.49
CA ALA A 23 0.43 -10.05 0.59
C ALA A 23 1.56 -10.88 1.22
N ARG A 24 2.55 -10.22 1.84
CA ARG A 24 3.68 -10.90 2.48
C ARG A 24 3.27 -11.70 3.71
N ILE A 25 2.35 -11.19 4.55
CA ILE A 25 1.80 -11.92 5.70
C ILE A 25 1.02 -13.16 5.22
N LYS A 26 0.22 -13.04 4.15
CA LYS A 26 -0.51 -14.17 3.56
C LYS A 26 0.42 -15.21 2.94
N ALA A 27 1.57 -14.80 2.42
CA ALA A 27 2.58 -15.69 1.85
C ALA A 27 3.47 -16.37 2.90
N ARG A 28 3.32 -16.07 4.20
CA ARG A 28 4.12 -16.71 5.25
C ARG A 28 3.80 -18.21 5.33
N PRO A 29 4.80 -19.07 5.59
CA PRO A 29 4.59 -20.52 5.74
C PRO A 29 3.59 -20.87 6.85
N ARG A 30 3.56 -20.05 7.90
CA ARG A 30 2.59 -20.13 8.98
C ARG A 30 1.80 -18.83 9.03
N PHE A 31 0.50 -18.92 8.75
CA PHE A 31 -0.38 -17.78 8.92
C PHE A 31 -0.55 -17.49 10.43
N PRO A 32 -0.41 -16.24 10.89
CA PRO A 32 -0.62 -15.90 12.29
C PRO A 32 -2.09 -16.16 12.66
N VAL A 33 -2.33 -17.02 13.64
CA VAL A 33 -3.68 -17.43 14.05
C VAL A 33 -4.16 -16.60 15.24
N THR A 34 -3.23 -16.10 16.04
CA THR A 34 -3.51 -15.24 17.19
C THR A 34 -3.22 -13.77 16.90
N LEU A 35 -3.90 -12.88 17.63
CA LEU A 35 -3.67 -11.42 17.53
C LEU A 35 -2.22 -11.04 17.88
N ALA A 36 -1.60 -11.78 18.82
CA ALA A 36 -0.21 -11.58 19.21
C ALA A 36 0.77 -11.95 18.06
N GLU A 37 0.60 -13.13 17.45
CA GLU A 37 1.39 -13.53 16.27
C GLU A 37 1.18 -12.55 15.11
N MET A 38 -0.04 -12.05 14.92
CA MET A 38 -0.33 -11.10 13.85
C MET A 38 0.36 -9.75 14.08
N ARG A 39 0.39 -9.25 15.32
CA ARG A 39 1.13 -8.04 15.70
C ARG A 39 2.64 -8.20 15.45
N ILE A 40 3.20 -9.35 15.81
CA ILE A 40 4.62 -9.66 15.56
C ILE A 40 4.86 -9.71 14.05
N ALA A 41 4.01 -10.42 13.30
CA ALA A 41 4.17 -10.56 11.88
C ALA A 41 4.11 -9.23 11.13
N VAL A 42 3.16 -8.37 11.48
CA VAL A 42 3.05 -7.01 10.94
C VAL A 42 4.31 -6.20 11.25
N ARG A 43 4.81 -6.26 12.48
CA ARG A 43 6.01 -5.53 12.90
C ARG A 43 7.26 -6.01 12.17
N GLU A 44 7.47 -7.32 12.08
CA GLU A 44 8.59 -7.89 11.33
C GLU A 44 8.52 -7.50 9.86
N GLU A 45 7.34 -7.56 9.26
CA GLU A 45 7.17 -7.19 7.86
C GLU A 45 7.43 -5.70 7.64
N TRP A 46 6.97 -4.87 8.57
CA TRP A 46 7.22 -3.43 8.55
C TRP A 46 8.72 -3.10 8.54
N TYR A 47 9.51 -3.75 9.41
CA TYR A 47 10.97 -3.56 9.43
C TYR A 47 11.69 -4.17 8.23
N ARG A 48 11.09 -5.15 7.55
CA ARG A 48 11.64 -5.75 6.33
C ARG A 48 11.35 -4.96 5.07
N LEU A 49 10.37 -4.05 5.10
CA LEU A 49 10.09 -3.19 3.96
C LEU A 49 11.25 -2.23 3.74
N LYS A 50 11.72 -2.16 2.49
CA LYS A 50 12.73 -1.18 2.08
C LYS A 50 12.07 -0.03 1.32
N PRO A 51 12.69 1.16 1.28
CA PRO A 51 12.23 2.25 0.43
C PRO A 51 12.02 1.85 -1.03
N GLU A 52 12.86 0.95 -1.55
CA GLU A 52 12.75 0.35 -2.88
C GLU A 52 11.40 -0.35 -3.12
N ASP A 53 10.80 -0.95 -2.09
CA ASP A 53 9.54 -1.70 -2.19
C ASP A 53 8.35 -0.77 -2.45
N TRP A 54 8.39 0.48 -2.00
CA TRP A 54 7.32 1.45 -2.19
C TRP A 54 7.66 2.59 -3.16
N ASN A 55 8.94 2.82 -3.47
CA ASN A 55 9.36 3.79 -4.47
C ASN A 55 8.72 3.51 -5.84
N LYS A 56 8.61 2.24 -6.25
CA LYS A 56 7.88 1.87 -7.48
C LYS A 56 6.42 2.32 -7.51
N TYR A 57 5.79 2.47 -6.35
CA TYR A 57 4.42 2.96 -6.24
C TYR A 57 4.38 4.49 -6.27
N ILE A 58 5.36 5.16 -5.67
CA ILE A 58 5.55 6.61 -5.77
C ILE A 58 5.83 7.01 -7.23
N ASP A 59 6.74 6.31 -7.91
CA ASP A 59 7.12 6.58 -9.29
C ASP A 59 5.98 6.31 -10.28
N SER A 60 5.05 5.39 -9.95
CA SER A 60 3.85 5.13 -10.75
C SER A 60 2.65 6.01 -10.38
N MET A 61 2.72 6.82 -9.31
CA MET A 61 1.67 7.79 -8.97
C MET A 61 1.35 8.78 -10.09
N PRO A 62 2.32 9.45 -10.76
CA PRO A 62 1.99 10.39 -11.83
C PRO A 62 1.22 9.75 -12.99
N GLU A 63 1.50 8.48 -13.29
CA GLU A 63 0.80 7.76 -14.35
C GLU A 63 -0.61 7.33 -13.91
N ARG A 64 -0.78 6.90 -12.66
CA ARG A 64 -2.11 6.64 -12.07
C ARG A 64 -2.96 7.91 -12.00
N ILE A 65 -2.36 9.07 -11.69
CA ILE A 65 -3.05 10.36 -11.70
C ILE A 65 -3.56 10.68 -13.11
N LYS A 66 -2.74 10.47 -14.15
CA LYS A 66 -3.18 10.65 -15.55
C LYS A 66 -4.30 9.68 -15.91
N GLU A 67 -4.20 8.42 -15.52
CA GLU A 67 -5.22 7.40 -15.79
C GLU A 67 -6.54 7.73 -15.09
N CYS A 68 -6.51 8.16 -13.83
CA CYS A 68 -7.70 8.63 -13.09
C CYS A 68 -8.34 9.87 -13.75
N LYS A 69 -7.52 10.82 -14.22
CA LYS A 69 -8.03 11.99 -14.97
C LYS A 69 -8.66 11.59 -16.30
N LYS A 70 -8.09 10.58 -16.98
CA LYS A 70 -8.61 10.06 -18.25
C LYS A 70 -9.92 9.27 -18.08
N ARG A 71 -10.15 8.70 -16.89
CA ARG A 71 -11.36 7.93 -16.56
C ARG A 71 -12.49 8.74 -15.93
N GLU A 72 -12.36 10.07 -15.82
CA GLU A 72 -13.38 10.96 -15.22
C GLU A 72 -13.98 10.44 -13.89
N GLY A 73 -13.17 9.77 -13.07
CA GLY A 73 -13.57 9.40 -11.70
C GLY A 73 -14.62 8.28 -11.56
N CYS A 74 -14.87 7.44 -12.57
CA CYS A 74 -15.73 6.26 -12.40
C CYS A 74 -14.93 4.96 -12.20
N TYR A 75 -15.20 4.32 -11.07
CA TYR A 75 -14.93 2.90 -10.80
C TYR A 75 -16.08 2.06 -11.38
#